data_AF-A0A938PRQ5-F1
#
_entry.id   AF-A0A938PRQ5-F1
#
_cell.length_a   1.000
_cell.length_b   1.000
_cell.length_c   1.000
_cell.angle_alpha   90.00
_cell.angle_beta   90.00
_cell.angle_gamma   90.00
#
_symmetry.space_group_name_H-M   'P 1'
#
loop_
_entity.id
_entity.type
_entity.pdbx_description
1 polymer ?
#
loop_
_entity_poly.entity_id
_entity_poly.type
_entity_poly.pdbx_seq_one_letter_code
_entity_poly.pdbx_strand_id
1 'polypeptide(L)'
;MTGCGRPAIVPISKCGLRIAEALKALNALNPLVFTPGEPAGIGPDLAVWLARQPAVAVPIVILSNRRLLDERAARLGHPFTVPDYAPGTTAPVSLIDLPLPVAAQPGHLDPANAGFVLEALTRATQACLSGEFSGLVTGPVHKGIINEAGIPFTGHTEFLANLTGTAQVVMMLAGRMHGSNAWLRVALATTHLPLRAVADAITTESLTTTLTILDAALRRDFGLTKPHILVAGLNPHAGEDG
;
A
#
# COMPACT_ATOMS: atom_id res chain seq x y z
N MET A 1 -54.73 28.53 -8.61
CA MET A 1 -53.49 28.48 -9.41
C MET A 1 -52.50 29.44 -8.79
N THR A 2 -51.69 28.94 -7.86
CA THR A 2 -50.70 29.70 -7.09
C THR A 2 -49.47 28.82 -6.90
N GLY A 3 -48.30 29.47 -6.93
CA GLY A 3 -47.02 28.91 -7.34
C GLY A 3 -46.42 27.81 -6.47
N CYS A 4 -45.72 26.90 -7.16
CA CYS A 4 -44.92 25.84 -6.59
C CYS A 4 -43.61 26.42 -6.04
N GLY A 5 -43.36 26.22 -4.75
CA GLY A 5 -42.22 26.75 -4.01
C GLY A 5 -40.88 26.10 -4.44
N ARG A 6 -39.87 26.94 -4.64
CA ARG A 6 -38.46 26.54 -4.73
C ARG A 6 -38.00 26.02 -3.36
N PRO A 7 -37.17 24.96 -3.28
CA PRO A 7 -36.56 24.57 -2.03
C PRO A 7 -35.54 25.63 -1.58
N ALA A 8 -35.66 26.06 -0.33
CA ALA A 8 -34.84 27.07 0.30
C ALA A 8 -33.39 26.59 0.47
N ILE A 9 -32.45 27.50 0.19
CA ILE A 9 -31.04 27.39 0.54
C ILE A 9 -30.94 27.45 2.08
N VAL A 10 -30.53 26.35 2.70
CA VAL A 10 -30.30 26.28 4.16
C VAL A 10 -28.92 26.91 4.48
N PRO A 11 -28.80 27.78 5.49
CA PRO A 11 -27.56 28.49 5.77
C PRO A 11 -26.45 27.56 6.28
N ILE A 12 -25.22 27.93 5.94
CA ILE A 12 -23.96 27.32 6.34
C ILE A 12 -23.75 27.55 7.85
N SER A 13 -24.19 26.61 8.70
CA SER A 13 -23.81 26.58 10.11
C SER A 13 -23.63 25.16 10.70
N LYS A 14 -23.61 24.12 9.86
CA LYS A 14 -23.43 22.70 10.27
C LYS A 14 -22.12 22.07 9.76
N CYS A 15 -21.03 22.81 9.69
CA CYS A 15 -19.75 22.28 9.20
C CYS A 15 -19.00 21.45 10.27
N GLY A 16 -19.11 21.80 11.56
CA GLY A 16 -18.40 21.11 12.65
C GLY A 16 -18.92 19.71 12.98
N LEU A 17 -20.24 19.49 12.99
CA LEU A 17 -20.82 18.17 13.30
C LEU A 17 -20.52 17.12 12.23
N ARG A 18 -20.53 17.50 10.94
CA ARG A 18 -20.27 16.57 9.83
C ARG A 18 -18.82 16.10 9.77
N ILE A 19 -17.87 16.92 10.21
CA ILE A 19 -16.46 16.54 10.30
C ILE A 19 -16.27 15.53 11.44
N ALA A 20 -16.87 15.78 12.62
CA ALA A 20 -16.79 14.84 13.74
C ALA A 20 -17.49 13.50 13.46
N GLU A 21 -18.62 13.52 12.73
CA GLU A 21 -19.34 12.31 12.29
C GLU A 21 -18.59 11.56 11.18
N ALA A 22 -17.99 12.27 10.21
CA ALA A 22 -17.13 11.66 9.20
C ALA A 22 -15.85 11.07 9.83
N LEU A 23 -15.22 11.77 10.78
CA LEU A 23 -14.08 11.26 11.55
C LEU A 23 -14.47 10.07 12.43
N LYS A 24 -15.68 10.05 13.02
CA LYS A 24 -16.22 8.87 13.72
C LYS A 24 -16.47 7.69 12.78
N ALA A 25 -16.96 7.94 11.57
CA ALA A 25 -17.16 6.90 10.55
C ALA A 25 -15.83 6.38 9.99
N LEU A 26 -14.81 7.23 9.84
CA LEU A 26 -13.43 6.84 9.54
C LEU A 26 -12.78 6.07 10.70
N ASN A 27 -13.09 6.40 11.95
CA ASN A 27 -12.70 5.65 13.15
C ASN A 27 -13.44 4.31 13.31
N ALA A 28 -14.47 4.03 12.48
CA ALA A 28 -15.14 2.74 12.41
C ALA A 28 -14.59 1.83 11.29
N LEU A 29 -13.59 2.30 10.53
CA LEU A 29 -12.89 1.50 9.53
C LEU A 29 -11.79 0.69 10.22
N ASN A 30 -11.67 -0.58 9.84
CA ASN A 30 -10.56 -1.41 10.27
C ASN A 30 -9.23 -0.75 9.87
N PRO A 31 -8.17 -0.82 10.70
CA PRO A 31 -6.91 -0.14 10.42
C PRO A 31 -6.26 -0.61 9.11
N LEU A 32 -5.38 0.22 8.56
CA LEU A 32 -4.37 -0.26 7.62
C LEU A 32 -3.20 -0.87 8.40
N VAL A 33 -2.61 -1.94 7.87
CA VAL A 33 -1.34 -2.48 8.41
C VAL A 33 -0.18 -2.02 7.53
N PHE A 34 0.88 -1.52 8.16
CA PHE A 34 2.11 -1.10 7.51
C PHE A 34 3.26 -2.01 7.92
N THR A 35 3.89 -2.66 6.94
CA THR A 35 5.13 -3.43 7.14
C THR A 35 6.32 -2.57 6.70
N PRO A 36 7.21 -2.12 7.61
CA PRO A 36 8.32 -1.25 7.21
C PRO A 36 9.30 -1.91 6.22
N GLY A 37 9.37 -3.24 6.19
CA GLY A 37 10.22 -3.99 5.27
C GLY A 37 11.62 -4.22 5.84
N GLU A 38 12.65 -4.03 5.02
CA GLU A 38 14.05 -4.34 5.36
C GLU A 38 14.52 -3.54 6.59
N PRO A 39 14.87 -4.20 7.72
CA PRO A 39 15.22 -3.53 8.97
C PRO A 39 16.51 -2.68 8.88
N ALA A 40 17.45 -3.02 7.99
CA ALA A 40 18.62 -2.19 7.72
C ALA A 40 18.33 -1.02 6.77
N GLY A 41 17.18 -1.03 6.08
CA GLY A 41 16.79 -0.03 5.08
C GLY A 41 16.22 1.25 5.70
N ILE A 42 15.52 2.01 4.84
CA ILE A 42 14.83 3.26 5.22
C ILE A 42 13.39 3.04 5.70
N GLY A 43 12.88 1.82 5.59
CA GLY A 43 11.52 1.45 6.02
C GLY A 43 11.22 1.83 7.47
N PRO A 44 12.08 1.45 8.43
CA PRO A 44 11.96 1.90 9.82
C PRO A 44 11.92 3.42 9.99
N ASP A 45 12.68 4.18 9.19
CA ASP A 45 12.70 5.65 9.21
C ASP A 45 11.34 6.23 8.80
N LEU A 46 10.75 5.66 7.74
CA LEU A 46 9.40 6.02 7.29
C LEU A 46 8.34 5.68 8.35
N ALA A 47 8.51 4.58 9.08
CA ALA A 47 7.64 4.21 10.19
C ALA A 47 7.71 5.21 11.35
N VAL A 48 8.92 5.67 11.71
CA VAL A 48 9.13 6.73 12.70
C VAL A 48 8.49 8.04 12.24
N TRP A 49 8.68 8.43 10.98
CA TRP A 49 8.06 9.63 10.42
C TRP A 49 6.53 9.55 10.37
N LEU A 50 5.99 8.38 10.07
CA LEU A 50 4.54 8.12 10.05
C LEU A 50 3.95 8.24 11.45
N ALA A 51 4.61 7.64 12.45
CA ALA A 51 4.17 7.69 13.85
C ALA A 51 4.14 9.11 14.44
N ARG A 52 4.80 10.07 13.78
CA ARG A 52 4.82 11.49 14.18
C ARG A 52 3.78 12.35 13.46
N GLN A 53 3.05 11.80 12.49
CA GLN A 53 2.02 12.59 11.82
C GLN A 53 0.92 12.97 12.83
N PRO A 54 0.54 14.25 12.93
CA PRO A 54 -0.42 14.72 13.93
C PRO A 54 -1.82 14.16 13.72
N ALA A 55 -2.12 13.74 12.49
CA ALA A 55 -3.33 13.05 12.12
C ALA A 55 -3.04 12.11 10.95
N VAL A 56 -3.72 10.97 10.95
CA VAL A 56 -3.83 10.06 9.81
C VAL A 56 -5.30 9.95 9.43
N ALA A 57 -5.58 9.76 8.14
CA ALA A 57 -6.96 9.64 7.68
C ALA A 57 -7.63 8.35 8.20
N VAL A 58 -6.85 7.29 8.36
CA VAL A 58 -7.27 6.00 8.90
C VAL A 58 -6.23 5.52 9.92
N PRO A 59 -6.64 4.79 10.98
CA PRO A 59 -5.68 4.22 11.93
C PRO A 59 -4.67 3.32 11.22
N ILE A 60 -3.41 3.36 11.65
CA ILE A 60 -2.33 2.56 11.07
C ILE A 60 -1.68 1.69 12.14
N VAL A 61 -1.54 0.42 11.83
CA VAL A 61 -0.82 -0.56 12.67
C VAL A 61 0.51 -0.85 12.00
N ILE A 62 1.60 -0.45 12.64
CA ILE A 62 2.95 -0.80 12.20
C ILE A 62 3.20 -2.24 12.67
N LEU A 63 3.73 -3.08 11.79
CA LEU A 63 4.08 -4.45 12.11
C LEU A 63 5.59 -4.61 11.92
N SER A 64 6.33 -4.54 13.03
CA SER A 64 7.79 -4.41 13.07
C SER A 64 8.33 -4.75 14.46
N ASN A 65 9.62 -4.49 14.73
CA ASN A 65 10.20 -4.62 16.05
C ASN A 65 10.26 -3.27 16.80
N ARG A 66 9.77 -3.24 18.04
CA ARG A 66 9.77 -2.06 18.93
C ARG A 66 11.16 -1.46 19.08
N ARG A 67 12.13 -2.28 19.48
CA ARG A 67 13.49 -1.84 19.76
C ARG A 67 14.16 -1.27 18.51
N LEU A 68 13.97 -1.89 17.35
CA LEU A 68 14.44 -1.37 16.06
C LEU A 68 13.91 0.03 15.80
N LEU A 69 12.62 0.27 16.01
CA LEU A 69 12.01 1.58 15.78
C LEU A 69 12.48 2.62 16.80
N ASP A 70 12.60 2.24 18.07
CA ASP A 70 13.10 3.12 19.13
C ASP A 70 14.55 3.54 18.88
N GLU A 71 15.41 2.59 18.49
CA GLU A 71 16.80 2.86 18.09
C GLU A 71 16.87 3.74 16.83
N ARG A 72 16.01 3.50 15.85
CA ARG A 72 15.95 4.34 14.64
C ARG A 72 15.49 5.76 14.97
N ALA A 73 14.47 5.89 15.81
CA ALA A 73 13.95 7.16 16.28
C ALA A 73 14.99 7.97 17.03
N ALA A 74 15.76 7.33 17.91
CA ALA A 74 16.86 7.98 18.62
C ALA A 74 17.93 8.51 17.64
N ARG A 75 18.32 7.71 16.63
CA ARG A 75 19.29 8.13 15.59
C ARG A 75 18.79 9.30 14.76
N LEU A 76 17.49 9.35 14.47
CA LEU A 76 16.86 10.44 13.72
C LEU A 76 16.59 11.69 14.58
N GLY A 77 16.88 11.66 15.89
CA GLY A 77 16.55 12.76 16.81
C GLY A 77 15.04 12.94 17.01
N HIS A 78 14.28 11.86 16.87
CA HIS A 78 12.82 11.86 16.77
C HIS A 78 12.20 10.76 17.64
N PRO A 79 12.44 10.74 18.96
CA PRO A 79 11.81 9.77 19.85
C PRO A 79 10.29 9.89 19.74
N PHE A 80 9.61 8.74 19.77
CA PHE A 80 8.17 8.68 19.63
C PHE A 80 7.63 7.57 20.55
N THR A 81 6.36 7.69 20.90
CA THR A 81 5.66 6.69 21.72
C THR A 81 4.43 6.23 20.96
N VAL A 82 4.44 4.98 20.50
CA VAL A 82 3.24 4.33 19.96
C VAL A 82 2.80 3.21 20.89
N PRO A 83 1.50 3.13 21.24
CA PRO A 83 0.98 2.02 22.04
C PRO A 83 1.04 0.72 21.24
N ASP A 84 0.99 -0.41 21.95
CA ASP A 84 0.79 -1.69 21.31
C ASP A 84 -0.61 -1.78 20.72
N TYR A 85 -0.73 -2.45 19.58
CA TYR A 85 -2.00 -2.70 18.94
C TYR A 85 -2.77 -3.79 19.69
N ALA A 86 -4.05 -3.51 19.91
CA ALA A 86 -5.05 -4.49 20.28
C ALA A 86 -6.34 -4.18 19.49
N PRO A 87 -7.18 -5.19 19.18
CA PRO A 87 -8.48 -4.94 18.58
C PRO A 87 -9.28 -3.92 19.40
N GLY A 88 -9.75 -2.86 18.74
CA GLY A 88 -10.47 -1.74 19.40
C GLY A 88 -9.58 -0.57 19.85
N THR A 89 -8.26 -0.65 19.69
CA THR A 89 -7.36 0.50 19.91
C THR A 89 -7.74 1.66 19.00
N THR A 90 -7.93 2.84 19.57
CA THR A 90 -8.29 4.08 18.84
C THR A 90 -7.09 4.98 18.54
N ALA A 91 -5.88 4.52 18.88
CA ALA A 91 -4.66 5.26 18.61
C ALA A 91 -4.49 5.46 17.10
N PRO A 92 -4.12 6.67 16.63
CA PRO A 92 -3.91 6.93 15.20
C PRO A 92 -2.82 6.03 14.60
N VAL A 93 -1.77 5.76 15.38
CA VAL A 93 -0.71 4.81 15.04
C VAL A 93 -0.47 3.90 16.24
N SER A 94 -0.35 2.60 15.99
CA SER A 94 -0.02 1.58 17.00
C SER A 94 0.97 0.55 16.43
N LEU A 95 1.53 -0.30 17.29
CA LEU A 95 2.56 -1.28 16.90
C LEU A 95 2.14 -2.70 17.26
N ILE A 96 2.29 -3.63 16.32
CA ILE A 96 2.45 -5.05 16.60
C ILE A 96 3.95 -5.33 16.64
N ASP A 97 4.45 -5.67 17.84
CA ASP A 97 5.86 -6.04 18.03
C ASP A 97 6.12 -7.46 17.50
N LEU A 98 7.19 -7.59 16.72
CA LEU A 98 7.73 -8.84 16.20
C LEU A 98 9.17 -9.02 16.67
N PRO A 99 9.59 -10.25 17.01
CA PRO A 99 10.97 -10.53 17.38
C PRO A 99 11.90 -10.32 16.17
N LEU A 100 12.97 -9.54 16.37
CA LEU A 100 14.04 -9.40 15.40
C LEU A 100 15.20 -10.35 15.78
N PRO A 101 15.58 -11.32 14.94
CA PRO A 101 16.61 -12.32 15.28
C PRO A 101 17.96 -11.72 15.67
N VAL A 102 18.43 -10.72 14.91
CA VAL A 102 19.70 -10.01 15.18
C VAL A 102 19.51 -8.50 15.07
N ALA A 103 20.20 -7.74 15.92
CA ALA A 103 20.09 -6.29 15.93
C ALA A 103 20.50 -5.70 14.56
N ALA A 104 19.59 -4.96 13.93
CA ALA A 104 19.85 -4.39 12.61
C ALA A 104 20.65 -3.08 12.71
N GLN A 105 21.62 -2.92 11.81
CA GLN A 105 22.36 -1.68 11.64
C GLN A 105 21.91 -0.98 10.35
N PRO A 106 21.59 0.33 10.37
CA PRO A 106 21.22 1.08 9.17
C PRO A 106 22.29 0.95 8.08
N GLY A 107 21.87 0.56 6.87
CA GLY A 107 22.74 0.37 5.71
C GLY A 107 23.55 -0.93 5.68
N HIS A 108 23.43 -1.79 6.71
CA HIS A 108 24.13 -3.07 6.76
C HIS A 108 23.13 -4.23 6.79
N LEU A 109 22.96 -4.89 5.64
CA LEU A 109 22.05 -6.01 5.45
C LEU A 109 22.55 -7.25 6.20
N ASP A 110 21.61 -8.03 6.77
CA ASP A 110 21.92 -9.29 7.46
C ASP A 110 20.89 -10.38 7.07
N PRO A 111 21.33 -11.51 6.47
CA PRO A 111 20.42 -12.57 6.05
C PRO A 111 19.67 -13.24 7.22
N ALA A 112 20.19 -13.17 8.45
CA ALA A 112 19.49 -13.70 9.62
C ALA A 112 18.15 -12.99 9.90
N ASN A 113 17.97 -11.77 9.37
CA ASN A 113 16.73 -11.00 9.50
C ASN A 113 15.74 -11.21 8.33
N ALA A 114 16.07 -12.02 7.32
CA ALA A 114 15.16 -12.28 6.20
C ALA A 114 13.82 -12.89 6.66
N GLY A 115 13.87 -13.81 7.63
CA GLY A 115 12.67 -14.42 8.22
C GLY A 115 11.73 -13.41 8.86
N PHE A 116 12.28 -12.40 9.56
CA PHE A 116 11.50 -11.31 10.16
C PHE A 116 10.72 -10.51 9.11
N VAL A 117 11.35 -10.19 7.98
CA VAL A 117 10.70 -9.43 6.88
C VAL A 117 9.53 -10.23 6.30
N LEU A 118 9.72 -11.53 6.06
CA LEU A 118 8.69 -12.39 5.46
C LEU A 118 7.58 -12.75 6.45
N GLU A 119 7.90 -12.90 7.74
CA GLU A 119 6.90 -13.09 8.80
C GLU A 119 6.00 -11.85 8.90
N ALA A 120 6.58 -10.65 8.85
CA ALA A 120 5.83 -9.41 8.88
C ALA A 120 4.84 -9.32 7.71
N LEU A 121 5.29 -9.62 6.48
CA LEU A 121 4.44 -9.66 5.29
C LEU A 121 3.34 -10.73 5.43
N THR A 122 3.70 -11.95 5.84
CA THR A 122 2.76 -13.07 5.97
C THR A 122 1.65 -12.75 6.97
N ARG A 123 2.01 -12.28 8.16
CA ARG A 123 1.05 -11.93 9.21
C ARG A 123 0.16 -10.78 8.78
N ALA A 124 0.71 -9.76 8.15
CA ALA A 124 -0.06 -8.62 7.66
C ALA A 124 -1.06 -9.03 6.57
N THR A 125 -0.64 -9.88 5.62
CA THR A 125 -1.53 -10.43 4.59
C THR A 125 -2.65 -11.27 5.19
N GLN A 126 -2.34 -12.18 6.11
CA GLN A 126 -3.35 -13.02 6.77
C GLN A 126 -4.37 -12.18 7.54
N ALA A 127 -3.93 -11.14 8.23
CA ALA A 127 -4.81 -10.23 8.96
C ALA A 127 -5.67 -9.35 8.03
N CYS A 128 -5.20 -9.02 6.82
CA CYS A 128 -6.07 -8.44 5.79
C CYS A 128 -7.12 -9.45 5.29
N LEU A 129 -6.73 -10.70 5.05
CA LEU A 129 -7.64 -11.76 4.57
C LEU A 129 -8.72 -12.13 5.60
N SER A 130 -8.41 -12.06 6.90
CA SER A 130 -9.37 -12.28 7.99
C SER A 130 -10.30 -11.08 8.25
N GLY A 131 -10.01 -9.93 7.62
CA GLY A 131 -10.73 -8.68 7.82
C GLY A 131 -10.32 -7.89 9.05
N GLU A 132 -9.28 -8.31 9.80
CA GLU A 132 -8.72 -7.55 10.92
C GLU A 132 -8.16 -6.19 10.46
N PHE A 133 -7.55 -6.15 9.27
CA PHE A 133 -7.08 -4.93 8.62
C PHE A 133 -7.78 -4.68 7.29
N SER A 134 -8.04 -3.41 6.97
CA SER A 134 -8.71 -3.02 5.71
C SER A 134 -7.76 -2.98 4.51
N GLY A 135 -6.45 -3.02 4.73
CA GLY A 135 -5.46 -3.04 3.66
C GLY A 135 -4.02 -3.09 4.17
N LEU A 136 -3.12 -3.49 3.28
CA LEU A 136 -1.70 -3.64 3.52
C LEU A 136 -0.91 -2.53 2.80
N VAL A 137 -0.06 -1.84 3.53
CA VAL A 137 0.97 -0.93 3.03
C VAL A 137 2.33 -1.59 3.25
N THR A 138 3.19 -1.60 2.24
CA THR A 138 4.53 -2.21 2.30
C THR A 138 5.61 -1.15 2.14
N GLY A 139 6.61 -1.21 3.01
CA GLY A 139 7.87 -0.51 2.85
C GLY A 139 8.83 -1.30 1.95
N PRO A 140 9.99 -0.73 1.63
CA PRO A 140 10.96 -1.39 0.76
C PRO A 140 11.57 -2.62 1.44
N VAL A 141 11.74 -3.69 0.67
CA VAL A 141 12.48 -4.90 1.07
C VAL A 141 13.68 -5.11 0.14
N HIS A 142 14.70 -5.80 0.61
CA HIS A 142 15.88 -6.10 -0.20
C HIS A 142 15.83 -7.55 -0.72
N LYS A 143 15.48 -7.73 -2.00
CA LYS A 143 15.38 -9.07 -2.62
C LYS A 143 16.67 -9.88 -2.46
N GLY A 144 17.84 -9.26 -2.63
CA GLY A 144 19.12 -9.96 -2.59
C GLY A 144 19.37 -10.66 -1.26
N ILE A 145 19.12 -9.97 -0.14
CA ILE A 145 19.44 -10.49 1.19
C ILE A 145 18.51 -11.63 1.59
N ILE A 146 17.25 -11.58 1.13
CA ILE A 146 16.28 -12.66 1.35
C ILE A 146 16.71 -13.93 0.59
N ASN A 147 17.17 -13.78 -0.65
CA ASN A 147 17.68 -14.93 -1.42
C ASN A 147 19.00 -15.46 -0.86
N GLU A 148 19.90 -14.59 -0.38
CA GLU A 148 21.14 -15.00 0.30
C GLU A 148 20.88 -15.78 1.60
N ALA A 149 19.76 -15.51 2.29
CA ALA A 149 19.27 -16.30 3.41
C ALA A 149 18.72 -17.69 3.01
N GLY A 150 18.78 -18.05 1.73
CA GLY A 150 18.28 -19.32 1.20
C GLY A 150 16.77 -19.37 0.96
N ILE A 151 16.09 -18.22 0.97
CA ILE A 151 14.64 -18.13 0.79
C ILE A 151 14.32 -17.57 -0.61
N PRO A 152 13.71 -18.35 -1.52
CA PRO A 152 13.35 -17.87 -2.85
C PRO A 152 12.36 -16.69 -2.76
N PHE A 153 12.77 -15.53 -3.24
CA PHE A 153 11.94 -14.33 -3.24
C PHE A 153 12.15 -13.51 -4.51
N THR A 154 11.08 -13.25 -5.25
CA THR A 154 11.12 -12.44 -6.48
C THR A 154 10.78 -10.98 -6.22
N GLY A 155 9.82 -10.72 -5.33
CA GLY A 155 9.25 -9.41 -5.04
C GLY A 155 7.98 -9.53 -4.21
N HIS A 156 7.48 -8.38 -3.72
CA HIS A 156 6.23 -8.31 -2.96
C HIS A 156 5.04 -8.86 -3.75
N THR A 157 4.92 -8.48 -5.02
CA THR A 157 3.77 -8.78 -5.85
C THR A 157 3.56 -10.29 -6.00
N GLU A 158 4.60 -11.04 -6.32
CA GLU A 158 4.49 -12.50 -6.47
C GLU A 158 4.36 -13.20 -5.11
N PHE A 159 5.06 -12.72 -4.07
CA PHE A 159 4.93 -13.26 -2.73
C PHE A 159 3.49 -13.15 -2.20
N LEU A 160 2.88 -11.97 -2.35
CA LEU A 160 1.50 -11.72 -1.96
C LEU A 160 0.52 -12.54 -2.81
N ALA A 161 0.69 -12.58 -4.13
CA ALA A 161 -0.16 -13.37 -5.01
C ALA A 161 -0.17 -14.86 -4.62
N ASN A 162 0.99 -15.42 -4.26
CA ASN A 162 1.08 -16.80 -3.77
C ASN A 162 0.35 -16.98 -2.43
N LEU A 163 0.56 -16.07 -1.47
CA LEU A 163 -0.12 -16.13 -0.17
C LEU A 163 -1.64 -16.01 -0.27
N THR A 164 -2.14 -15.23 -1.24
CA THR A 164 -3.58 -15.03 -1.45
C THR A 164 -4.20 -16.01 -2.44
N GLY A 165 -3.41 -16.95 -2.99
CA GLY A 165 -3.87 -17.89 -4.02
C GLY A 165 -4.37 -17.18 -5.30
N THR A 166 -3.85 -15.99 -5.60
CA THR A 166 -4.30 -15.16 -6.72
C THR A 166 -3.52 -15.48 -7.97
N ALA A 167 -4.19 -16.03 -8.99
CA ALA A 167 -3.57 -16.50 -10.22
C ALA A 167 -2.90 -15.39 -11.05
N GLN A 168 -3.51 -14.20 -11.11
CA GLN A 168 -2.98 -13.06 -11.85
C GLN A 168 -3.23 -11.75 -11.11
N VAL A 169 -2.20 -10.91 -11.10
CA VAL A 169 -2.18 -9.58 -10.51
C VAL A 169 -1.74 -8.55 -11.55
N VAL A 170 -2.19 -7.30 -11.39
CA VAL A 170 -1.81 -6.18 -12.26
C VAL A 170 -1.11 -5.14 -11.42
N MET A 171 0.12 -4.78 -11.82
CA MET A 171 0.86 -3.70 -11.20
C MET A 171 0.38 -2.35 -11.76
N MET A 172 0.11 -1.39 -10.87
CA MET A 172 -0.23 -0.03 -11.22
C MET A 172 0.55 0.97 -10.36
N LEU A 173 1.17 1.95 -11.02
CA LEU A 173 1.74 3.11 -10.36
C LEU A 173 0.74 4.26 -10.44
N ALA A 174 0.57 4.98 -9.33
CA ALA A 174 -0.35 6.11 -9.26
C ALA A 174 0.30 7.29 -8.52
N GLY A 175 0.12 8.49 -9.05
CA GLY A 175 0.65 9.70 -8.43
C GLY A 175 -0.02 10.96 -8.95
N ARG A 176 0.20 12.08 -8.26
CA ARG A 176 -0.29 13.39 -8.72
C ARG A 176 0.68 13.93 -9.76
N MET A 177 0.14 14.46 -10.85
CA MET A 177 0.96 15.13 -11.85
C MET A 177 1.47 16.47 -11.29
N HIS A 178 2.76 16.75 -11.50
CA HIS A 178 3.39 17.97 -11.04
C HIS A 178 2.64 19.21 -11.54
N GLY A 179 2.42 20.18 -10.65
CA GLY A 179 1.67 21.40 -10.98
C GLY A 179 0.15 21.21 -11.14
N SER A 180 -0.40 20.04 -10.83
CA SER A 180 -1.84 19.79 -10.95
C SER A 180 -2.42 19.02 -9.75
N ASN A 181 -3.75 19.07 -9.62
CA ASN A 181 -4.50 18.20 -8.70
C ASN A 181 -4.94 16.88 -9.35
N ALA A 182 -4.54 16.63 -10.60
CA ALA A 182 -4.94 15.46 -11.33
C ALA A 182 -4.03 14.26 -11.01
N TRP A 183 -4.65 13.08 -10.97
CA TRP A 183 -3.96 11.81 -10.77
C TRP A 183 -3.61 11.18 -12.12
N LEU A 184 -2.37 10.71 -12.24
CA LEU A 184 -1.95 9.79 -13.29
C LEU A 184 -1.91 8.38 -12.70
N ARG A 185 -2.48 7.42 -13.44
CA ARG A 185 -2.44 6.00 -13.12
C ARG A 185 -1.91 5.26 -14.34
N VAL A 186 -0.87 4.46 -14.15
CA VAL A 186 -0.22 3.67 -15.21
C VAL A 186 -0.20 2.22 -14.75
N ALA A 187 -1.05 1.40 -15.34
CA ALA A 187 -1.03 -0.04 -15.18
C ALA A 187 -0.11 -0.67 -16.23
N LEU A 188 0.59 -1.74 -15.86
CA LEU A 188 1.58 -2.39 -16.72
C LEU A 188 1.07 -3.75 -17.20
N ALA A 189 1.10 -3.98 -18.52
CA ALA A 189 0.76 -5.28 -19.11
C ALA A 189 1.83 -6.35 -18.83
N THR A 190 3.08 -5.93 -18.65
CA THR A 190 4.20 -6.78 -18.20
C THR A 190 5.01 -6.02 -17.15
N THR A 191 5.67 -6.72 -16.23
CA THR A 191 6.46 -6.11 -15.16
C THR A 191 7.96 -6.36 -15.38
N HIS A 192 8.59 -7.21 -14.58
CA HIS A 192 10.04 -7.41 -14.58
C HIS A 192 10.47 -8.49 -15.59
N LEU A 193 10.32 -8.20 -16.89
CA LEU A 193 10.81 -9.06 -17.97
C LEU A 193 12.02 -8.43 -18.68
N PRO A 194 12.98 -9.24 -19.17
CA PRO A 194 13.96 -8.75 -20.14
C PRO A 194 13.24 -8.17 -21.35
N LEU A 195 13.73 -7.04 -21.88
CA LEU A 195 13.06 -6.34 -22.99
C LEU A 195 12.76 -7.25 -24.20
N ARG A 196 13.69 -8.16 -24.54
CA ARG A 196 13.53 -9.13 -25.64
C ARG A 196 12.34 -10.08 -25.47
N ALA A 197 11.84 -10.28 -24.26
CA ALA A 197 10.72 -11.17 -23.97
C ALA A 197 9.37 -10.45 -23.90
N VAL A 198 9.36 -9.10 -23.98
CA VAL A 198 8.13 -8.32 -23.82
C VAL A 198 7.16 -8.57 -24.96
N ALA A 199 7.65 -8.59 -26.21
CA ALA A 199 6.78 -8.78 -27.38
C ALA A 199 6.02 -10.11 -27.33
N ASP A 200 6.72 -11.21 -27.04
CA ASP A 200 6.12 -12.55 -26.95
C ASP A 200 5.17 -12.70 -25.76
N ALA A 201 5.37 -11.94 -24.67
CA ALA A 201 4.53 -11.98 -23.47
C ALA A 201 3.19 -11.23 -23.63
N ILE A 202 3.11 -10.31 -24.61
CA ILE A 202 1.89 -9.57 -24.92
C ILE A 202 1.05 -10.40 -25.89
N THR A 203 0.00 -11.03 -25.35
CA THR A 203 -0.96 -11.83 -26.10
C THR A 203 -2.36 -11.24 -25.92
N THR A 204 -3.29 -11.61 -26.80
CA THR A 204 -4.71 -11.21 -26.65
C THR A 204 -5.26 -11.64 -25.29
N GLU A 205 -4.91 -12.85 -24.83
CA GLU A 205 -5.35 -13.36 -23.53
C GLU A 205 -4.75 -12.57 -22.37
N SER A 206 -3.43 -12.36 -22.36
CA SER A 206 -2.77 -11.64 -21.26
C SER A 206 -3.23 -10.18 -21.16
N LEU A 207 -3.45 -9.51 -22.29
CA LEU A 207 -4.03 -8.17 -22.34
C LEU A 207 -5.50 -8.13 -21.88
N THR A 208 -6.33 -9.06 -22.35
CA THR A 208 -7.75 -9.12 -21.97
C THR A 208 -7.91 -9.28 -20.46
N THR A 209 -7.14 -10.18 -19.86
CA THR A 209 -7.17 -10.39 -18.41
C THR A 209 -6.67 -9.17 -17.66
N THR A 210 -5.57 -8.54 -18.10
CA THR A 210 -5.04 -7.31 -17.51
C THR A 210 -6.07 -6.18 -17.52
N LEU A 211 -6.72 -5.93 -18.67
CA LEU A 211 -7.70 -4.87 -18.83
C LEU A 211 -8.97 -5.13 -18.01
N THR A 212 -9.38 -6.40 -17.89
CA THR A 212 -10.54 -6.79 -17.09
C THR A 212 -10.27 -6.57 -15.60
N ILE A 213 -9.09 -6.96 -15.11
CA ILE A 213 -8.66 -6.70 -13.72
C ILE A 213 -8.59 -5.18 -13.47
N LEU A 214 -8.01 -4.42 -14.40
CA LEU A 214 -7.86 -2.98 -14.27
C LEU A 214 -9.21 -2.25 -14.24
N ASP A 215 -10.12 -2.53 -15.18
CA ASP A 215 -11.46 -1.91 -15.21
C ASP A 215 -12.23 -2.23 -13.92
N ALA A 216 -12.21 -3.48 -13.47
CA ALA A 216 -12.86 -3.89 -12.23
C ALA A 216 -12.28 -3.15 -11.00
N ALA A 217 -10.95 -3.05 -10.89
CA ALA A 217 -10.30 -2.33 -9.80
C ALA A 217 -10.58 -0.82 -9.83
N LEU A 218 -10.56 -0.19 -11.01
CA LEU A 218 -10.89 1.23 -11.16
C LEU A 218 -12.34 1.54 -10.74
N ARG A 219 -13.28 0.64 -11.01
CA ARG A 219 -14.67 0.77 -10.53
C ARG A 219 -14.78 0.58 -9.03
N ARG A 220 -14.26 -0.54 -8.53
CA ARG A 220 -14.44 -0.98 -7.13
C ARG A 220 -13.65 -0.12 -6.15
N ASP A 221 -12.36 0.08 -6.43
CA ASP A 221 -11.40 0.62 -5.45
C ASP A 221 -11.15 2.12 -5.64
N PHE A 222 -11.37 2.64 -6.86
CA PHE A 222 -11.18 4.06 -7.19
C PHE A 222 -12.49 4.81 -7.44
N GLY A 223 -13.64 4.13 -7.38
CA GLY A 223 -14.97 4.74 -7.53
C GLY A 223 -15.27 5.28 -8.93
N LEU A 224 -14.55 4.83 -9.97
CA LEU A 224 -14.76 5.30 -11.34
C LEU A 224 -15.87 4.48 -12.00
N THR A 225 -17.09 5.01 -12.06
CA THR A 225 -18.28 4.29 -12.59
C THR A 225 -18.19 3.94 -14.08
N LYS A 226 -17.40 4.69 -14.85
CA LYS A 226 -17.09 4.43 -16.26
C LYS A 226 -15.61 4.71 -16.50
N PRO A 227 -14.70 3.77 -16.18
CA PRO A 227 -13.27 3.97 -16.41
C PRO A 227 -12.99 4.21 -17.89
N HIS A 228 -12.21 5.25 -18.19
CA HIS A 228 -11.68 5.50 -19.53
C HIS A 228 -10.21 5.09 -19.52
N ILE A 229 -9.88 3.97 -20.17
CA ILE A 229 -8.55 3.38 -20.18
C ILE A 229 -7.90 3.67 -21.53
N LEU A 230 -6.81 4.44 -21.51
CA LEU A 230 -5.95 4.65 -22.67
C LEU A 230 -4.90 3.54 -22.71
N VAL A 231 -4.73 2.91 -23.88
CA VAL A 231 -3.82 1.78 -24.07
C VAL A 231 -2.71 2.20 -25.03
N ALA A 232 -1.46 2.06 -24.60
CA ALA A 232 -0.31 2.30 -25.45
C ALA A 232 -0.13 1.13 -26.44
N GLY A 233 0.28 1.44 -27.67
CA GLY A 233 0.80 0.41 -28.58
C GLY A 233 2.13 -0.16 -28.06
N LEU A 234 2.41 -1.43 -28.38
CA LEU A 234 3.69 -2.06 -28.03
C LEU A 234 4.85 -1.42 -28.81
N ASN A 235 4.64 -1.20 -30.10
CA ASN A 235 5.63 -0.62 -30.99
C ASN A 235 5.56 0.92 -30.97
N PRO A 236 6.65 1.63 -31.30
CA PRO A 236 6.59 3.04 -31.66
C PRO A 236 5.49 3.29 -32.69
N HIS A 237 4.81 4.44 -32.60
CA HIS A 237 3.69 4.80 -33.48
C HIS A 237 2.54 3.77 -33.50
N ALA A 238 2.45 2.93 -32.46
CA ALA A 238 1.49 1.82 -32.39
C ALA A 238 1.56 0.87 -33.61
N GLY A 239 2.72 0.75 -34.26
CA GLY A 239 2.94 -0.13 -35.41
C GLY A 239 2.86 0.56 -36.78
N GLU A 240 2.38 1.80 -36.87
CA GLU A 240 2.27 2.53 -38.16
C GLU A 240 1.58 1.68 -39.26
N ASP A 241 0.38 1.16 -38.96
CA ASP A 241 -0.42 0.29 -39.84
C ASP A 241 0.26 -1.02 -40.29
N GLY A 242 1.35 -1.46 -39.64
CA GLY A 242 2.01 -2.76 -39.84
C GLY A 242 3.04 -3.12 -38.77
#